data_AF-A0A2V9FSH1-F1
#
_entry.id   AF-A0A2V9FSH1-F1
#
_cell.length_a   1.000
_cell.length_b   1.000
_cell.length_c   1.000
_cell.angle_alpha   90.00
_cell.angle_beta   90.00
_cell.angle_gamma   90.00
#
_symmetry.space_group_name_H-M   'P 1'
#
loop_
_entity.id
_entity.type
_entity.pdbx_description
1 polymer ?
#
loop_
_entity_poly.entity_id
_entity_poly.type
_entity_poly.pdbx_seq_one_letter_code
_entity_poly.pdbx_strand_id
1 'polypeptide(L)'
;MFCPAEDAQVLFAAPPRLTPRTTVGSGDSALAGIAQAISSGASADEALRLGASCAAANCLADSPGRCPPRAYPSLSKGDSRADPRSWSLKLRYFAKFC
;
A
#
# COMPACT_ATOMS: atom_id res chain seq x y z
N MET A 1 11.65 16.37 9.99
CA MET A 1 10.60 15.69 10.78
C MET A 1 9.29 16.34 10.41
N PHE A 2 8.34 15.59 9.83
CA PHE A 2 7.03 16.13 9.45
C PHE A 2 6.13 16.18 10.67
N CYS A 3 5.57 17.35 10.98
CA CYS A 3 4.56 17.51 12.02
C CYS A 3 3.24 17.88 11.33
N PRO A 4 2.23 16.99 11.31
CA PRO A 4 0.93 17.35 10.77
C PRO A 4 0.31 18.50 11.59
N ALA A 5 -0.52 19.33 10.95
CA ALA A 5 -1.35 20.29 11.67
C ALA A 5 -2.26 19.55 12.67
N GLU A 6 -2.69 20.21 13.75
CA GLU A 6 -3.48 19.58 14.83
C GLU A 6 -4.72 18.81 14.33
N ASP A 7 -5.38 19.33 13.28
CA ASP A 7 -6.59 18.74 12.72
C ASP A 7 -6.34 17.92 11.43
N ALA A 8 -5.08 17.69 11.06
CA ALA A 8 -4.78 16.95 9.83
C ALA A 8 -5.07 15.45 10.00
N GLN A 9 -5.88 14.92 9.09
CA GLN A 9 -6.14 13.48 9.02
C GLN A 9 -4.88 12.72 8.64
N VAL A 10 -4.45 11.78 9.49
CA VAL A 10 -3.33 10.88 9.22
C VAL A 10 -3.84 9.48 8.91
N LEU A 11 -3.49 8.99 7.73
CA LEU A 11 -3.86 7.66 7.27
C LEU A 11 -2.68 6.69 7.43
N PHE A 12 -2.94 5.50 7.95
CA PHE A 12 -1.94 4.45 8.11
C PHE A 12 -2.43 3.14 7.51
N ALA A 13 -1.82 2.73 6.38
CA ALA A 13 -2.01 1.41 5.81
C ALA A 13 -1.02 0.43 6.44
N ALA A 14 -1.52 -0.48 7.26
CA ALA A 14 -0.71 -1.54 7.86
C ALA A 14 -0.69 -2.75 6.91
N PRO A 15 0.42 -3.02 6.19
CA PRO A 15 0.51 -4.23 5.39
C PRO A 15 0.58 -5.46 6.31
N PRO A 16 0.10 -6.63 5.84
CA PRO A 16 0.38 -7.89 6.51
C PRO A 16 1.89 -8.18 6.51
N ARG A 17 2.35 -9.10 7.36
CA ARG A 17 3.75 -9.54 7.29
C ARG A 17 4.00 -10.26 5.96
N LEU A 18 5.00 -9.78 5.22
CA LEU A 18 5.44 -10.33 3.93
C LEU A 18 6.79 -11.02 4.10
N THR A 19 7.06 -12.03 3.27
CA THR A 19 8.40 -12.57 3.05
C THR A 19 8.89 -12.04 1.70
N PRO A 20 9.60 -10.91 1.65
CA PRO A 20 9.94 -10.25 0.40
C PRO A 20 10.99 -11.03 -0.41
N ARG A 21 10.80 -11.11 -1.73
CA ARG A 21 11.83 -11.54 -2.70
C ARG A 21 12.79 -10.40 -3.04
N THR A 22 12.26 -9.20 -3.16
CA THR A 22 13.02 -7.96 -3.39
C THR A 22 12.31 -6.79 -2.71
N THR A 23 12.99 -5.69 -2.47
CA THR A 23 12.38 -4.41 -2.04
C THR A 23 12.74 -3.26 -2.96
N VAL A 24 13.62 -3.51 -3.93
CA VAL A 24 14.04 -2.52 -4.93
C VAL A 24 12.83 -2.18 -5.81
N GLY A 25 12.54 -0.89 -5.97
CA GLY A 25 11.40 -0.39 -6.73
C GLY A 25 10.05 -0.44 -6.00
N SER A 26 10.00 -0.83 -4.73
CA SER A 26 8.74 -0.82 -3.96
C SER A 26 8.23 0.60 -3.71
N GLY A 27 9.13 1.59 -3.60
CA GLY A 27 8.79 3.00 -3.50
C GLY A 27 8.13 3.53 -4.78
N ASP A 28 8.74 3.26 -5.95
CA ASP A 28 8.19 3.64 -7.25
C ASP A 28 6.85 2.95 -7.52
N SER A 29 6.75 1.68 -7.11
CA SER A 29 5.51 0.92 -7.22
C SER A 29 4.40 1.52 -6.34
N ALA A 30 4.71 1.94 -5.11
CA ALA A 30 3.75 2.67 -4.27
C ALA A 30 3.32 3.98 -4.92
N LEU A 31 4.28 4.77 -5.41
CA LEU A 31 4.00 6.04 -6.07
C LEU A 31 3.12 5.86 -7.31
N ALA A 32 3.40 4.85 -8.14
CA ALA A 32 2.59 4.52 -9.31
C ALA A 32 1.15 4.16 -8.93
N GLY A 33 0.95 3.38 -7.88
CA GLY A 33 -0.38 3.04 -7.36
C GLY A 33 -1.14 4.27 -6.85
N ILE A 34 -0.47 5.14 -6.09
CA ILE A 34 -1.06 6.40 -5.61
C ILE A 34 -1.44 7.31 -6.78
N ALA A 35 -0.54 7.50 -7.74
CA ALA A 35 -0.78 8.33 -8.92
C ALA A 35 -1.95 7.81 -9.77
N GLN A 36 -2.05 6.49 -9.97
CA GLN A 36 -3.18 5.87 -10.66
C GLN A 36 -4.50 6.15 -9.93
N ALA A 37 -4.55 5.93 -8.61
CA ALA A 37 -5.76 6.15 -7.82
C ALA A 37 -6.22 7.62 -7.90
N ILE A 38 -5.29 8.56 -7.70
CA ILE A 38 -5.56 10.00 -7.80
C ILE A 38 -6.06 10.36 -9.21
N SER A 39 -5.42 9.86 -10.26
CA SER A 39 -5.84 10.11 -11.64
C SER A 39 -7.25 9.58 -11.95
N SER A 40 -7.71 8.59 -11.17
CA SER A 40 -9.05 7.99 -11.28
C SER A 40 -10.09 8.66 -10.38
N GLY A 41 -9.73 9.73 -9.67
CA GLY A 41 -10.62 10.44 -8.75
C GLY A 41 -10.88 9.72 -7.42
N ALA A 42 -10.02 8.76 -7.03
CA ALA A 42 -10.16 8.01 -5.80
C ALA A 42 -9.91 8.88 -4.55
N SER A 43 -10.47 8.47 -3.41
CA SER A 43 -10.22 9.12 -2.12
C SER A 43 -8.77 8.93 -1.65
N ALA A 44 -8.35 9.72 -0.64
CA ALA A 44 -7.02 9.57 -0.04
C ALA A 44 -6.79 8.18 0.58
N ASP A 45 -7.82 7.56 1.16
CA ASP A 45 -7.71 6.22 1.72
C ASP A 45 -7.60 5.15 0.63
N GLU A 46 -8.37 5.27 -0.45
CA GLU A 46 -8.27 4.38 -1.62
C GLU A 46 -6.90 4.50 -2.30
N ALA A 47 -6.38 5.71 -2.43
CA ALA A 47 -5.03 5.94 -2.98
C ALA A 47 -3.95 5.32 -2.10
N LEU A 48 -4.06 5.44 -0.78
CA LEU A 48 -3.13 4.80 0.16
C LEU A 48 -3.23 3.26 0.11
N ARG A 49 -4.45 2.70 0.00
CA ARG A 49 -4.64 1.24 -0.21
C ARG A 49 -3.91 0.79 -1.45
N LEU A 50 -4.13 1.48 -2.57
CA LEU A 50 -3.58 1.06 -3.85
C LEU A 50 -2.06 1.17 -3.87
N GLY A 51 -1.49 2.27 -3.39
CA GLY A 51 -0.04 2.42 -3.25
C GLY A 51 0.60 1.33 -2.39
N ALA A 52 0.05 1.09 -1.20
CA ALA A 52 0.58 0.05 -0.31
C ALA A 52 0.48 -1.34 -0.96
N SER A 53 -0.62 -1.61 -1.68
CA SER A 53 -0.83 -2.86 -2.42
C SER A 53 0.22 -3.05 -3.51
N CYS A 54 0.50 -2.01 -4.30
CA CYS A 54 1.51 -2.04 -5.34
C CYS A 54 2.93 -2.26 -4.77
N ALA A 55 3.27 -1.63 -3.64
CA ALA A 55 4.53 -1.89 -2.95
C ALA A 55 4.68 -3.35 -2.50
N ALA A 56 3.64 -3.93 -1.88
CA ALA A 56 3.72 -5.34 -1.47
C ALA A 56 3.76 -6.29 -2.67
N ALA A 57 3.04 -5.99 -3.74
CA ALA A 57 3.09 -6.77 -4.97
C ALA A 57 4.52 -6.79 -5.54
N ASN A 58 5.20 -5.63 -5.57
CA ASN A 58 6.61 -5.57 -5.93
C ASN A 58 7.50 -6.36 -4.96
N CYS A 59 7.22 -6.28 -3.65
CA CYS A 59 7.97 -7.04 -2.66
C CYS A 59 7.94 -8.55 -2.91
N LEU A 60 6.87 -9.06 -3.49
CA LEU A 60 6.65 -10.47 -3.79
C LEU A 60 6.98 -10.85 -5.25
N ALA A 61 7.32 -9.87 -6.09
CA ALA A 61 7.59 -10.10 -7.51
C ALA A 61 8.99 -10.71 -7.74
N ASP A 62 9.14 -11.38 -8.89
CA ASP A 62 10.40 -12.01 -9.30
C ASP A 62 11.46 -11.01 -9.81
N SER A 63 11.05 -9.78 -10.10
CA SER A 63 11.93 -8.72 -10.61
C SER A 63 11.53 -7.34 -10.06
N PRO A 64 12.48 -6.43 -9.80
CA PRO A 64 12.19 -5.05 -9.37
C PRO A 64 11.29 -4.29 -10.35
N GLY A 65 10.46 -3.40 -9.82
CA GLY A 65 9.58 -2.51 -10.60
C GLY A 65 8.40 -3.22 -11.27
N ARG A 66 8.18 -4.50 -10.97
CA ARG A 66 7.08 -5.28 -11.54
C ARG A 66 5.89 -5.24 -10.58
N CYS A 67 4.89 -4.46 -10.95
CA CYS A 67 3.55 -4.58 -10.40
C CYS A 67 2.67 -5.25 -11.48
N PRO A 68 2.18 -6.48 -11.28
CA PRO A 68 1.38 -7.14 -12.30
C PRO A 68 0.11 -6.32 -12.64
N PRO A 69 -0.19 -6.08 -13.92
CA PRO A 69 -1.34 -5.27 -14.33
C PRO A 69 -2.63 -6.03 -14.02
N ARG A 70 -3.38 -5.61 -12.99
CA ARG A 70 -4.67 -6.20 -12.58
C ARG A 70 -4.64 -7.73 -12.34
N ALA A 71 -3.48 -8.36 -12.36
CA ALA A 71 -3.30 -9.74 -11.99
C ALA A 71 -2.77 -9.75 -10.57
N TYR A 72 -3.70 -9.78 -9.61
CA TYR A 72 -3.38 -10.35 -8.30
C TYR A 72 -2.73 -11.69 -8.60
N PRO A 73 -1.43 -11.90 -8.30
CA PRO A 73 -0.85 -13.20 -8.52
C PRO A 73 -1.77 -14.19 -7.81
N SER A 74 -2.16 -15.24 -8.51
CA SER A 74 -2.79 -16.40 -7.91
C SER A 74 -1.75 -17.04 -6.99
N LEU A 75 -1.48 -16.39 -5.87
CA LEU A 75 -1.01 -16.99 -4.65
C LEU A 75 -2.10 -18.02 -4.34
N SER A 76 -1.68 -19.28 -4.26
CA SER A 76 -2.53 -20.46 -4.10
C SER A 76 -3.86 -20.13 -3.42
N LYS A 77 -4.99 -20.47 -4.07
CA LYS A 77 -6.36 -20.48 -3.49
C LYS A 77 -6.27 -20.98 -2.04
N GLY A 78 -6.18 -20.07 -1.06
CA GLY A 78 -5.91 -20.45 0.33
C GLY A 78 -5.13 -19.45 1.19
N ASP A 79 -4.30 -18.56 0.61
CA ASP A 79 -3.60 -17.56 1.44
C ASP A 79 -4.41 -16.26 1.59
N SER A 80 -5.25 -16.22 2.63
CA SER A 80 -6.04 -15.05 3.01
C SER A 80 -5.22 -13.81 3.39
N ARG A 81 -3.88 -13.93 3.51
CA ARG A 81 -2.97 -12.84 3.88
C ARG A 81 -2.52 -11.98 2.70
N ALA A 82 -2.89 -12.36 1.47
CA ALA A 82 -2.45 -11.67 0.26
C ALA A 82 -3.55 -10.91 -0.50
N ASP A 83 -4.79 -10.92 -0.02
CA ASP A 83 -5.85 -10.07 -0.57
C ASP A 83 -5.67 -8.63 -0.07
N PRO A 84 -5.39 -7.64 -0.92
CA PRO A 84 -5.26 -6.25 -0.46
C PRO A 84 -6.56 -5.68 0.11
N ARG A 85 -7.71 -6.29 -0.20
CA ARG A 85 -8.99 -5.97 0.42
C ARG A 85 -9.11 -6.47 1.86
N SER A 86 -8.29 -7.44 2.28
CA SER A 86 -8.20 -7.88 3.68
C SER A 86 -7.28 -6.98 4.52
N TRP A 87 -6.57 -6.05 3.89
CA TRP A 87 -5.67 -5.14 4.59
C TRP A 87 -6.47 -4.13 5.40
N SER A 88 -6.28 -4.20 6.72
CA SER A 88 -6.89 -3.26 7.65
C SER A 88 -6.28 -1.88 7.46
N LEU A 89 -7.06 -0.95 6.91
CA LEU A 89 -6.77 0.47 7.05
C LEU A 89 -7.19 0.91 8.44
N LYS A 90 -6.25 1.49 9.17
CA LYS A 90 -6.55 2.16 10.43
C LYS A 90 -6.37 3.64 10.20
N LEU A 91 -7.46 4.38 10.36
CA LEU A 91 -7.38 5.79 10.70
C LEU A 91 -6.71 5.88 12.07
N ARG A 92 -5.57 6.58 12.15
CA ARG A 92 -4.98 6.93 13.44
C ARG A 92 -5.11 8.43 13.59
N TYR A 93 -5.94 8.85 14.54
CA TYR A 93 -5.78 10.17 15.13
C TYR A 93 -4.54 10.09 16.03
N PHE A 94 -3.43 10.67 15.60
CA PHE A 94 -2.32 10.93 16.51
C PHE A 94 -2.73 12.13 17.37
N ALA A 95 -3.32 11.87 18.53
CA ALA A 95 -3.31 12.85 19.60
C ALA A 95 -1.86 13.01 20.05
N LYS A 96 -1.30 14.20 19.81
CA LYS A 96 -0.02 14.76 20.27
C LYS A 96 0.81 13.87 21.20
N PHE A 97 2.02 13.55 20.76
CA PHE A 97 3.18 13.61 21.65
C PHE A 97 4.09 14.71 21.08
N CYS A 98 3.85 15.94 21.55
CA CYS A 98 4.91 16.94 21.64
C CYS A 98 5.69 16.67 22.93
#